data_AF-A0A8J7CXP7-F1
#
_entry.id   AF-A0A8J7CXP7-F1
#
_cell.length_a   1.000
_cell.length_b   1.000
_cell.length_c   1.000
_cell.angle_alpha   90.00
_cell.angle_beta   90.00
_cell.angle_gamma   90.00
#
_symmetry.space_group_name_H-M   'P 1'
#
loop_
_entity.id
_entity.type
_entity.pdbx_description
1 polymer ?
#
loop_
_entity_poly.entity_id
_entity_poly.type
_entity_poly.pdbx_seq_one_letter_code
_entity_poly.pdbx_strand_id
1 'polypeptide(L)'
;MCWGLYQSSIIIVIYANKGEIEQAIALFNQSLEITQRIGDVQTQAMTLWWLGNLAEQQGEYTKAISYLQPALEILQRLKSPNAEGVSASLDRIIRNS
;
A
#
# COMPACT_ATOMS: atom_id res chain seq x y z
N MET A 1 -14.87 -10.65 -9.30
CA MET A 1 -15.76 -9.51 -9.05
C MET A 1 -15.30 -8.84 -7.76
N CYS A 2 -14.63 -7.69 -7.91
CA CYS A 2 -14.30 -6.65 -6.93
C CYS A 2 -13.58 -7.01 -5.61
N TRP A 3 -12.32 -7.51 -5.68
CA TRP A 3 -11.41 -7.48 -4.52
C TRP A 3 -11.08 -6.06 -4.04
N GLY A 4 -11.19 -5.05 -4.92
CA GLY A 4 -10.93 -3.65 -4.59
C GLY A 4 -11.87 -3.02 -3.54
N LEU A 5 -13.10 -3.53 -3.38
CA LEU A 5 -14.02 -3.06 -2.33
C LEU A 5 -13.62 -3.56 -0.94
N TYR A 6 -13.01 -4.75 -0.87
CA TYR A 6 -12.53 -5.33 0.38
C TYR A 6 -11.40 -4.47 0.97
N GLN A 7 -10.48 -4.01 0.11
CA GLN A 7 -9.40 -3.09 0.50
C GLN A 7 -9.95 -1.78 1.09
N SER A 8 -10.89 -1.11 0.42
CA SER A 8 -11.51 0.14 0.89
C SER A 8 -12.17 0.01 2.28
N SER A 9 -12.86 -1.10 2.54
CA SER A 9 -13.49 -1.34 3.84
C SER A 9 -12.47 -1.57 4.96
N ILE A 10 -11.39 -2.29 4.67
CA ILE A 10 -10.29 -2.53 5.61
C ILE A 10 -9.60 -1.21 5.97
N ILE A 11 -9.39 -0.31 5.00
CA ILE A 11 -8.73 0.98 5.23
C ILE A 11 -9.49 1.84 6.23
N ILE A 12 -10.82 1.96 6.07
CA ILE A 12 -11.66 2.75 6.98
C ILE A 12 -11.56 2.24 8.43
N VAL A 13 -11.46 0.92 8.58
CA VAL A 13 -11.34 0.25 9.88
C VAL A 13 -9.96 0.46 10.50
N ILE A 14 -8.88 0.42 9.71
CA ILE A 14 -7.51 0.65 10.21
C ILE A 14 -7.31 2.07 10.73
N TYR A 15 -7.83 3.07 10.02
CA TYR A 15 -7.75 4.47 10.45
C TYR A 15 -8.48 4.72 11.78
N ALA A 16 -9.43 3.85 12.16
CA ALA A 16 -10.22 4.02 13.37
C ALA A 16 -9.54 3.45 14.64
N ASN A 17 -8.68 2.44 14.54
CA ASN A 17 -8.13 1.75 15.73
C ASN A 17 -6.66 1.32 15.56
N LYS A 18 -5.78 1.83 16.44
CA LYS A 18 -4.35 1.45 16.47
C LYS A 18 -4.10 -0.06 16.66
N GLY A 19 -4.97 -0.76 17.40
CA GLY A 19 -4.87 -2.21 17.61
C GLY A 19 -5.16 -3.04 16.37
N GLU A 20 -5.78 -2.45 15.34
CA GLU A 20 -6.16 -3.15 14.10
C GLU A 20 -5.12 -2.95 12.98
N ILE A 21 -4.14 -2.06 13.18
CA ILE A 21 -3.06 -1.80 12.21
C ILE A 21 -2.21 -3.06 11.99
N GLU A 22 -1.85 -3.78 13.05
CA GLU A 22 -1.02 -5.00 12.93
C GLU A 22 -1.75 -6.13 12.19
N GLN A 23 -3.05 -6.30 12.47
CA GLN A 23 -3.89 -7.27 11.78
C GLN A 23 -4.01 -6.93 10.29
N ALA A 24 -4.18 -5.64 9.97
CA ALA A 24 -4.20 -5.19 8.59
C ALA A 24 -2.88 -5.39 7.85
N ILE A 25 -1.75 -5.13 8.50
CA ILE A 25 -0.43 -5.43 7.92
C ILE A 25 -0.33 -6.93 7.61
N ALA A 26 -0.80 -7.81 8.50
CA ALA A 26 -0.83 -9.25 8.25
C ALA A 26 -1.71 -9.61 7.04
N LEU A 27 -2.93 -9.05 6.95
CA LEU A 27 -3.84 -9.26 5.83
C LEU A 27 -3.27 -8.74 4.50
N PHE A 28 -2.63 -7.57 4.50
CA PHE A 28 -1.99 -7.02 3.31
C PHE A 28 -0.78 -7.85 2.87
N ASN A 29 0.01 -8.39 3.80
CA ASN A 29 1.10 -9.31 3.45
C ASN A 29 0.56 -10.62 2.83
N GLN A 30 -0.54 -11.17 3.33
CA GLN A 30 -1.21 -12.33 2.72
C GLN A 30 -1.74 -12.00 1.32
N SER A 31 -2.37 -10.83 1.15
CA SER A 31 -2.80 -10.34 -0.17
C SER A 31 -1.62 -10.20 -1.13
N LEU A 32 -0.47 -9.73 -0.65
CA LEU A 32 0.74 -9.60 -1.44
C LEU A 32 1.24 -10.96 -1.94
N GLU A 33 1.26 -11.97 -1.09
CA GLU A 33 1.66 -13.33 -1.46
C GLU A 33 0.70 -13.94 -2.50
N ILE A 34 -0.61 -13.76 -2.32
CA ILE A 34 -1.61 -14.26 -3.28
C ILE A 34 -1.48 -13.55 -4.63
N THR A 35 -1.39 -12.22 -4.62
CA THR A 35 -1.29 -11.40 -5.84
C THR A 35 -0.01 -11.71 -6.63
N GLN A 36 1.10 -11.98 -5.93
CA GLN A 36 2.33 -12.48 -6.56
C GLN A 36 2.15 -13.86 -7.20
N ARG A 37 1.45 -14.79 -6.53
CA ARG A 37 1.20 -16.14 -7.07
C ARG A 37 0.30 -16.14 -8.30
N ILE A 38 -0.72 -15.26 -8.34
CA ILE A 38 -1.68 -15.20 -9.45
C ILE A 38 -1.26 -14.20 -10.56
N GLY A 39 -0.19 -13.43 -10.35
CA GLY A 39 0.30 -12.43 -11.30
C GLY A 39 -0.54 -11.15 -11.38
N ASP A 40 -1.35 -10.84 -10.36
CA ASP A 40 -2.14 -9.61 -10.30
C ASP A 40 -1.28 -8.43 -9.83
N VAL A 41 -0.53 -7.88 -10.78
CA VAL A 41 0.38 -6.75 -10.55
C VAL A 41 -0.34 -5.47 -10.12
N GLN A 42 -1.61 -5.28 -10.52
CA GLN A 42 -2.36 -4.08 -10.12
C GLN A 42 -2.71 -4.13 -8.64
N THR A 43 -3.27 -5.25 -8.18
CA THR A 43 -3.60 -5.44 -6.75
C THR A 43 -2.34 -5.51 -5.90
N GLN A 44 -1.24 -6.09 -6.42
CA GLN A 44 0.07 -6.04 -5.78
C GLN A 44 0.52 -4.60 -5.50
N ALA A 45 0.45 -3.72 -6.51
CA ALA A 45 0.88 -2.33 -6.37
C ALA A 45 0.01 -1.55 -5.38
N MET A 46 -1.30 -1.76 -5.41
CA MET A 46 -2.21 -1.16 -4.44
C MET A 46 -1.91 -1.62 -3.01
N THR A 47 -1.65 -2.92 -2.83
CA THR A 47 -1.31 -3.49 -1.52
C THR A 47 -0.03 -2.89 -0.95
N LEU A 48 1.00 -2.75 -1.78
CA LEU A 48 2.25 -2.09 -1.42
C LEU A 48 2.04 -0.61 -1.06
N TRP A 49 1.21 0.11 -1.80
CA TRP A 49 0.86 1.49 -1.44
C TRP A 49 0.20 1.59 -0.07
N TRP A 50 -0.73 0.69 0.27
CA TRP A 50 -1.37 0.68 1.59
C TRP A 50 -0.39 0.38 2.72
N LEU A 51 0.49 -0.61 2.54
CA LEU A 51 1.55 -0.91 3.51
C LEU A 51 2.49 0.29 3.71
N GLY A 52 2.78 1.03 2.64
CA GLY A 52 3.55 2.26 2.70
C GLY A 52 2.91 3.34 3.57
N ASN A 53 1.62 3.60 3.36
CA ASN A 53 0.87 4.58 4.17
C ASN A 53 0.78 4.17 5.64
N LEU A 54 0.58 2.88 5.93
CA LEU A 54 0.55 2.39 7.32
C LEU A 54 1.90 2.52 8.01
N ALA A 55 2.98 2.17 7.32
CA ALA A 55 4.33 2.36 7.85
C ALA A 55 4.63 3.85 8.13
N GLU A 56 4.17 4.75 7.26
CA GLU A 56 4.28 6.18 7.50
C GLU A 56 3.49 6.62 8.74
N GLN A 57 2.26 6.14 8.93
CA GLN A 57 1.47 6.45 10.13
C GLN A 57 2.12 5.97 11.43
N GLN A 58 2.91 4.91 11.35
CA GLN A 58 3.72 4.39 12.45
C GLN A 58 5.01 5.19 12.68
N GLY A 59 5.36 6.15 11.80
CA GLY A 59 6.61 6.90 11.82
C GLY A 59 7.80 6.14 11.20
N GLU A 60 7.55 4.98 10.59
CA GLU A 60 8.55 4.09 10.01
C GLU A 60 8.85 4.49 8.55
N TYR A 61 9.41 5.68 8.34
CA TYR A 61 9.60 6.27 7.01
C TYR A 61 10.45 5.41 6.06
N THR A 62 11.52 4.77 6.55
CA THR A 62 12.36 3.87 5.75
C THR A 62 11.55 2.68 5.22
N LYS A 63 10.69 2.12 6.07
CA LYS A 63 9.82 1.01 5.70
C LYS A 63 8.74 1.46 4.73
N ALA A 64 8.18 2.66 4.93
CA ALA A 64 7.21 3.26 4.02
C ALA A 64 7.79 3.41 2.61
N ILE A 65 9.00 3.96 2.48
CA ILE A 65 9.72 4.10 1.19
C ILE A 65 9.91 2.74 0.52
N SER A 66 10.32 1.71 1.28
CA SER A 66 10.55 0.36 0.74
C SER A 66 9.30 -0.30 0.13
N TYR A 67 8.11 0.08 0.59
CA TYR A 67 6.84 -0.37 0.00
C TYR A 67 6.37 0.55 -1.15
N LEU A 68 6.55 1.86 -1.03
CA LEU A 68 6.06 2.83 -2.02
C LEU A 68 6.85 2.82 -3.33
N GLN A 69 8.16 2.57 -3.29
CA GLN A 69 8.99 2.47 -4.50
C GLN A 69 8.50 1.38 -5.47
N PRO A 70 8.37 0.10 -5.06
CA PRO A 70 7.88 -0.94 -5.97
C PRO A 70 6.42 -0.72 -6.39
N ALA A 71 5.58 -0.12 -5.52
CA ALA A 71 4.22 0.25 -5.89
C ALA A 71 4.21 1.26 -7.06
N LEU A 72 5.05 2.30 -6.96
CA LEU A 72 5.16 3.34 -7.99
C LEU A 72 5.64 2.77 -9.31
N GLU A 73 6.70 1.94 -9.30
CA GLU A 73 7.23 1.32 -10.52
C GLU A 73 6.17 0.49 -11.25
N ILE A 74 5.39 -0.31 -10.51
CA ILE A 74 4.34 -1.12 -11.10
C ILE A 74 3.23 -0.23 -11.66
N LEU A 75 2.76 0.76 -10.91
CA LEU A 75 1.69 1.66 -11.37
C LEU A 75 2.11 2.49 -12.58
N GLN A 76 3.37 2.91 -12.66
CA GLN A 76 3.93 3.58 -13.83
C GLN A 76 3.97 2.66 -15.05
N ARG A 77 4.42 1.40 -14.89
CA ARG A 77 4.39 0.40 -15.98
C ARG A 77 2.97 0.15 -16.49
N LEU A 78 2.00 0.14 -15.57
CA LEU A 78 0.58 -0.02 -15.90
C LEU A 78 -0.09 1.26 -16.41
N LYS A 79 0.62 2.40 -16.43
CA LYS A 79 0.06 3.73 -16.72
C LYS A 79 -1.21 4.03 -15.92
N SER A 80 -1.23 3.58 -14.66
CA SER A 80 -2.36 3.77 -13.76
C SER A 80 -2.39 5.22 -13.24
N PRO A 81 -3.56 5.87 -13.16
CA PRO A 81 -3.68 7.20 -12.57
C PRO A 81 -3.27 7.23 -11.09
N ASN A 82 -3.27 6.07 -10.41
CA ASN A 82 -2.85 5.96 -9.02
C ASN A 82 -1.34 6.20 -8.82
N ALA A 83 -0.52 6.16 -9.90
CA ALA A 83 0.91 6.40 -9.82
C ALA A 83 1.25 7.78 -9.25
N GLU A 84 0.46 8.80 -9.59
CA GLU A 84 0.66 10.17 -9.11
C GLU A 84 0.44 10.25 -7.59
N GLY A 85 -0.58 9.58 -7.07
CA GLY A 85 -0.85 9.53 -5.63
C GLY A 85 0.26 8.84 -4.83
N VAL A 86 0.84 7.76 -5.38
CA VAL A 86 1.98 7.07 -4.77
C VAL A 86 3.23 7.96 -4.81
N SER A 87 3.50 8.62 -5.94
CA SER A 87 4.61 9.56 -6.07
C SER A 87 4.52 10.70 -5.06
N ALA A 88 3.34 11.31 -4.93
CA ALA A 88 3.12 12.40 -3.96
C ALA A 88 3.32 11.93 -2.51
N SER A 89 2.91 10.70 -2.20
CA SER A 89 3.12 10.09 -0.88
C SER A 89 4.62 9.85 -0.62
N LEU A 90 5.34 9.30 -1.59
CA LEU A 90 6.77 9.06 -1.52
C LEU A 90 7.55 10.38 -1.33
N ASP A 91 7.24 11.40 -2.14
CA ASP A 91 7.86 12.72 -2.05
C ASP A 91 7.61 13.39 -0.69
N ARG A 92 6.40 13.22 -0.15
CA ARG A 92 6.04 13.73 1.18
C ARG A 92 6.87 13.07 2.28
N ILE A 93 7.07 11.75 2.20
CA ILE A 93 7.87 11.01 3.18
C ILE A 93 9.34 11.40 3.10
N ILE A 94 9.91 11.48 1.89
CA ILE A 94 11.31 11.90 1.68
C ILE A 94 11.57 13.32 2.21
N ARG A 95 10.58 14.22 2.11
CA ARG A 95 10.69 15.57 2.67
C ARG A 95 10.57 15.64 4.19
N ASN A 96 9.97 14.63 4.82
CA ASN A 96 9.67 14.60 6.25
C ASN A 96 10.58 13.66 7.06
N SER A 97 11.43 12.86 6.39
CA SER A 97 12.43 11.96 6.97
C SER A 97 13.77 12.63 7.17
#